data_AF-A0A7Y2ANP3-F1
#
_entry.id   AF-A0A7Y2ANP3-F1
#
_cell.length_a   1.000
_cell.length_b   1.000
_cell.length_c   1.000
_cell.angle_alpha   90.00
_cell.angle_beta   90.00
_cell.angle_gamma   90.00
#
_symmetry.space_group_name_H-M   'P 1'
#
loop_
_entity.id
_entity.type
_entity.pdbx_description
1 polymer ?
#
loop_
_entity_poly.entity_id
_entity_poly.type
_entity_poly.pdbx_seq_one_letter_code
_entity_poly.pdbx_strand_id
1 'polypeptide(L)'
;MIDKLVPWKRSNHRTKYDGSDLSVSRLRHDFDDLWDQMTRNFKDGLIDWRDGKRAFSQVEFDESNNKWVLTAELPGYEPEDIDLKLSGNVITIRAEHIDEGSAEGKKYHRKGSFVESFTLPNGVREDDIVARYRNGILEVDLPKSEEVQGKRIEV
;
A
#
# COMPACT_ATOMS: atom_id res chain seq x y z
N MET A 1 19.98 39.73 57.17
CA MET A 1 20.71 38.89 56.19
C MET A 1 19.73 37.83 55.72
N ILE A 2 18.81 38.07 54.78
CA ILE A 2 18.90 38.45 53.36
C ILE A 2 19.69 37.43 52.51
N ASP A 3 18.92 36.84 51.59
CA ASP A 3 19.24 36.16 50.33
C ASP A 3 19.81 34.74 50.31
N LYS A 4 18.98 33.80 49.81
CA LYS A 4 19.06 33.35 48.40
C LYS A 4 17.83 32.52 48.03
N LEU A 5 16.81 33.22 47.51
CA LEU A 5 15.72 32.63 46.72
C LEU A 5 16.25 32.38 45.30
N VAL A 6 16.21 31.13 44.85
CA VAL A 6 16.37 30.78 43.43
C VAL A 6 14.99 30.42 42.90
N PRO A 7 14.40 31.19 41.96
CA PRO A 7 13.07 30.91 41.45
C PRO A 7 13.16 29.82 40.38
N TRP A 8 12.62 28.64 40.66
CA TRP A 8 12.41 27.63 39.62
C TRP A 8 11.27 28.11 38.70
N LYS A 9 11.65 28.59 37.52
CA LYS A 9 10.74 28.99 36.44
C LYS A 9 10.02 27.75 35.92
N ARG A 10 8.75 27.59 36.31
CA ARG A 10 7.83 26.65 35.65
C ARG A 10 7.65 27.06 34.19
N SER A 11 8.37 26.40 33.29
CA SER A 11 8.00 26.34 31.87
C SER A 11 6.98 25.22 31.72
N ASN A 12 5.71 25.58 31.82
CA ASN A 12 4.61 24.71 31.41
C ASN A 12 4.59 24.75 29.87
N HIS A 13 5.35 23.89 29.21
CA HIS A 13 5.00 23.42 27.87
C HIS A 13 4.38 22.03 28.04
N ARG A 14 3.17 22.03 28.60
CA ARG A 14 2.24 20.95 28.34
C ARG A 14 1.82 21.17 26.90
N THR A 15 2.51 20.53 25.96
CA THR A 15 1.90 20.20 24.67
C THR A 15 0.66 19.41 25.06
N LYS A 16 -0.50 20.06 24.97
CA LYS A 16 -1.77 19.37 25.12
C LYS A 16 -1.81 18.43 23.93
N TYR A 17 -1.45 17.18 24.17
CA TYR A 17 -1.84 16.09 23.30
C TYR A 17 -3.36 16.03 23.39
N ASP A 18 -4.00 16.72 22.46
CA ASP A 18 -5.40 16.55 22.14
C ASP A 18 -5.53 15.20 21.42
N GLY A 19 -6.28 14.28 22.01
CA GLY A 19 -6.48 12.93 21.49
C GLY A 19 -7.28 12.87 20.18
N SER A 20 -7.61 14.01 19.57
CA SER A 20 -8.28 14.10 18.27
C SER A 20 -7.34 14.41 17.10
N ASP A 21 -6.02 14.49 17.30
CA ASP A 21 -5.08 14.93 16.26
C ASP A 21 -4.44 13.79 15.43
N LEU A 22 -4.93 12.55 15.61
CA LEU A 22 -4.64 11.41 14.73
C LEU A 22 -5.65 11.34 13.58
N SER A 23 -5.82 12.44 12.83
CA SER A 23 -6.69 12.42 11.65
C SER A 23 -6.15 11.44 10.60
N VAL A 24 -7.04 10.65 9.98
CA VAL A 24 -6.72 9.77 8.83
C VAL A 24 -5.96 10.55 7.76
N SER A 25 -6.30 11.83 7.58
CA SER A 25 -5.64 12.73 6.63
C SER A 25 -4.15 12.95 6.92
N ARG A 26 -3.72 13.04 8.18
CA ARG A 26 -2.29 13.18 8.51
C ARG A 26 -1.52 11.87 8.31
N LEU A 27 -2.13 10.74 8.67
CA LEU A 27 -1.50 9.43 8.44
C LEU A 27 -1.33 9.15 6.95
N ARG A 28 -2.32 9.53 6.13
CA ARG A 28 -2.24 9.43 4.68
C ARG A 28 -1.07 10.24 4.13
N HIS A 29 -0.88 11.48 4.59
CA HIS A 29 0.25 12.33 4.16
C HIS A 29 1.62 11.84 4.65
N ASP A 30 1.77 11.47 5.93
CA ASP A 30 3.04 10.97 6.45
C ASP A 30 3.44 9.66 5.74
N PHE A 31 2.45 8.86 5.34
CA PHE A 31 2.66 7.66 4.54
C PHE A 31 2.99 7.98 3.08
N ASP A 32 2.35 8.97 2.45
CA ASP A 32 2.64 9.42 1.08
C ASP A 32 4.12 9.80 0.93
N ASP A 33 4.67 10.54 1.91
CA ASP A 33 6.07 10.98 1.91
C ASP A 33 7.06 9.82 2.07
N LEU A 34 6.76 8.89 2.99
CA LEU A 34 7.55 7.67 3.19
C LEU A 34 7.49 6.77 1.94
N TRP A 35 6.32 6.69 1.32
CA TRP A 35 6.03 5.88 0.14
C TRP A 35 6.82 6.36 -1.08
N ASP A 36 6.77 7.65 -1.35
CA ASP A 36 7.52 8.31 -2.39
C ASP A 36 9.03 8.06 -2.22
N GLN A 37 9.52 8.05 -0.98
CA GLN A 37 10.91 7.72 -0.67
C GLN A 37 11.22 6.22 -0.84
N MET A 38 10.31 5.33 -0.44
CA MET A 38 10.47 3.90 -0.65
C MET A 38 10.50 3.54 -2.13
N THR A 39 9.53 3.98 -2.94
CA THR A 39 9.47 3.68 -4.39
C THR A 39 10.70 4.16 -5.15
N ARG A 40 11.25 5.32 -4.78
CA ARG A 40 12.50 5.83 -5.37
C ARG A 40 13.69 4.93 -5.03
N ASN A 41 13.78 4.45 -3.79
CA ASN A 41 14.84 3.53 -3.35
C ASN A 41 14.59 2.07 -3.76
N PHE A 42 13.34 1.70 -4.08
CA PHE A 42 12.93 0.37 -4.50
C PHE A 42 13.25 0.08 -5.97
N LYS A 43 13.51 1.09 -6.81
CA LYS A 43 13.93 0.89 -8.21
C LYS A 43 15.12 -0.08 -8.36
N ASP A 44 15.92 -0.26 -7.30
CA ASP A 44 17.07 -1.18 -7.27
C ASP A 44 16.74 -2.58 -6.68
N GLY A 45 15.51 -2.82 -6.20
CA GLY A 45 15.12 -4.05 -5.47
C GLY A 45 13.66 -4.50 -5.63
N LEU A 46 12.96 -4.02 -6.68
CA LEU A 46 11.64 -4.49 -7.08
C LEU A 46 11.68 -6.01 -7.29
N ILE A 47 10.59 -6.69 -6.92
CA ILE A 47 10.42 -8.12 -7.17
C ILE A 47 10.59 -8.34 -8.69
N ASP A 48 11.75 -8.87 -9.07
CA ASP A 48 12.01 -9.37 -10.42
C ASP A 48 11.31 -10.72 -10.53
N TRP A 49 10.33 -10.77 -11.43
CA TRP A 49 9.54 -11.91 -11.91
C TRP A 49 10.36 -13.19 -12.15
N ARG A 50 11.68 -13.07 -12.28
CA ARG A 50 12.62 -14.16 -12.51
C ARG A 50 13.04 -14.92 -11.25
N ASP A 51 13.00 -14.33 -10.05
CA ASP A 51 13.44 -14.99 -8.82
C ASP A 51 12.25 -15.27 -7.89
N GLY A 52 11.79 -16.52 -7.97
CA GLY A 52 10.55 -16.99 -7.38
C GLY A 52 10.33 -16.64 -5.91
N LYS A 53 9.07 -16.28 -5.64
CA LYS A 53 8.35 -16.42 -4.38
C LYS A 53 9.02 -15.78 -3.16
N ARG A 54 8.54 -14.58 -2.80
CA ARG A 54 8.46 -14.22 -1.38
C ARG A 54 7.40 -15.12 -0.74
N ALA A 55 7.82 -16.02 0.14
CA ALA A 55 6.96 -16.99 0.83
C ALA A 55 5.90 -16.39 1.78
N PHE A 56 5.68 -15.08 1.75
CA PHE A 56 4.80 -14.35 2.68
C PHE A 56 4.06 -13.15 2.03
N SER A 57 4.06 -13.02 0.70
CA SER A 57 3.24 -11.97 0.07
C SER A 57 1.78 -12.42 0.09
N GLN A 58 0.88 -11.51 0.42
CA GLN A 58 -0.57 -11.67 0.26
C GLN A 58 -0.98 -11.51 -1.22
N VAL A 59 0.00 -11.43 -2.12
CA VAL A 59 -0.20 -11.21 -3.54
C VAL A 59 0.26 -12.43 -4.35
N GLU A 60 -0.63 -12.90 -5.20
CA GLU A 60 -0.40 -13.92 -6.21
C GLU A 60 -0.37 -13.27 -7.59
N PHE A 61 0.44 -13.84 -8.49
CA PHE A 61 0.50 -13.42 -9.88
C PHE A 61 0.44 -14.62 -10.79
N ASP A 62 -0.63 -14.67 -11.58
CA ASP A 62 -0.92 -15.77 -12.49
C ASP A 62 -0.78 -15.32 -13.95
N GLU A 63 -0.27 -16.23 -14.78
CA GLU A 63 -0.19 -16.04 -16.22
C GLU A 63 -1.21 -16.92 -16.93
N SER A 64 -2.02 -16.29 -17.79
CA SER A 64 -2.89 -16.97 -18.75
C SER A 64 -2.45 -16.66 -20.18
N ASN A 65 -3.06 -17.31 -21.18
CA ASN A 65 -2.70 -17.10 -22.59
C ASN A 65 -2.82 -15.64 -23.04
N ASN A 66 -3.85 -14.92 -22.59
CA ASN A 66 -4.20 -13.59 -23.11
C ASN A 66 -4.01 -12.45 -22.10
N LYS A 67 -3.78 -12.77 -20.83
CA LYS A 67 -3.62 -11.78 -19.76
C LYS A 67 -2.75 -12.35 -18.64
N TRP A 68 -2.20 -11.47 -17.83
CA TRP A 68 -1.79 -11.79 -16.48
C TRP A 68 -2.88 -11.37 -15.50
N VAL A 69 -2.92 -12.01 -14.34
CA VAL A 69 -3.85 -11.68 -13.24
C VAL A 69 -3.03 -11.48 -11.99
N LEU A 70 -3.17 -10.33 -11.37
CA LEU A 70 -2.60 -10.04 -10.07
C LEU A 70 -3.71 -10.10 -9.03
N THR A 71 -3.52 -10.88 -7.97
CA THR A 71 -4.51 -11.09 -6.91
C THR A 71 -3.90 -10.71 -5.58
N ALA A 72 -4.54 -9.82 -4.81
CA ALA A 72 -4.08 -9.43 -3.47
C ALA A 72 -5.18 -9.67 -2.43
N GLU A 73 -4.85 -10.38 -1.35
CA GLU A 73 -5.72 -10.56 -0.20
C GLU A 73 -5.66 -9.35 0.73
N LEU A 74 -6.74 -8.57 0.76
CA LEU A 74 -6.90 -7.35 1.56
C LEU A 74 -8.17 -7.45 2.42
N PRO A 75 -8.29 -8.40 3.36
CA PRO A 75 -9.47 -8.52 4.21
C PRO A 75 -9.56 -7.37 5.21
N GLY A 76 -10.76 -6.80 5.36
CA GLY A 76 -11.03 -5.71 6.31
C GLY A 76 -10.70 -4.32 5.81
N TYR A 77 -10.44 -4.16 4.51
CA TYR A 77 -10.40 -2.87 3.83
C TYR A 77 -11.70 -2.64 3.08
N GLU A 78 -12.12 -1.39 2.98
CA GLU A 78 -13.19 -1.01 2.06
C GLU A 78 -12.60 -0.64 0.69
N PRO A 79 -13.36 -0.71 -0.43
CA PRO A 79 -12.87 -0.34 -1.74
C PRO A 79 -12.23 1.06 -1.78
N GLU A 80 -12.76 2.01 -1.00
CA GLU A 80 -12.29 3.40 -0.92
C GLU A 80 -10.96 3.55 -0.19
N ASP A 81 -10.58 2.55 0.61
CA ASP A 81 -9.31 2.48 1.32
C ASP A 81 -8.17 1.98 0.42
N ILE A 82 -8.51 1.43 -0.77
CA ILE A 82 -7.56 0.81 -1.71
C ILE A 82 -7.22 1.79 -2.83
N ASP A 83 -5.93 2.03 -3.02
CA ASP A 83 -5.37 2.83 -4.13
C ASP A 83 -4.51 1.92 -5.02
N LEU A 84 -4.83 1.91 -6.32
CA LEU A 84 -4.12 1.16 -7.34
C LEU A 84 -3.55 2.14 -8.36
N LYS A 85 -2.22 2.20 -8.44
CA LYS A 85 -1.51 3.16 -9.29
C LYS A 85 -0.55 2.46 -10.23
N LEU A 86 -0.61 2.82 -11.51
CA LEU A 86 0.40 2.46 -12.50
C LEU A 86 1.31 3.67 -12.76
N SER A 87 2.62 3.46 -12.77
CA SER A 87 3.61 4.52 -13.06
C SER A 87 4.73 3.95 -13.91
N GLY A 88 4.72 4.27 -15.20
CA GLY A 88 5.49 3.51 -16.19
C GLY A 88 5.01 2.06 -16.17
N ASN A 89 5.95 1.11 -16.06
CA ASN A 89 5.61 -0.30 -15.93
C ASN A 89 5.50 -0.78 -14.48
N VAL A 90 5.43 0.09 -13.46
CA VAL A 90 5.30 -0.35 -12.06
C VAL A 90 3.87 -0.15 -11.57
N ILE A 91 3.21 -1.24 -11.19
CA ILE A 91 1.91 -1.19 -10.51
C ILE A 91 2.12 -1.25 -9.00
N THR A 92 1.39 -0.40 -8.29
CA THR A 92 1.41 -0.28 -6.84
C THR A 92 0.01 -0.49 -6.30
N ILE A 93 -0.09 -1.36 -5.29
CA ILE A 93 -1.31 -1.55 -4.50
C ILE A 93 -1.04 -0.96 -3.13
N ARG A 94 -1.93 -0.08 -2.68
CA ARG A 94 -1.94 0.45 -1.32
C ARG A 94 -3.32 0.27 -0.70
N ALA A 95 -3.36 -0.08 0.57
CA ALA A 95 -4.59 -0.07 1.34
C ALA A 95 -4.31 0.39 2.77
N GLU A 96 -5.13 1.28 3.32
CA GLU A 96 -5.00 1.78 4.69
C GLU A 96 -6.36 1.83 5.38
N HIS A 97 -6.47 1.19 6.55
CA HIS A 97 -7.70 1.21 7.33
C HIS A 97 -7.39 1.44 8.82
N ILE A 98 -8.22 2.24 9.48
CA ILE A 98 -8.13 2.52 10.91
C ILE A 98 -9.47 2.16 11.54
N ASP A 99 -9.47 1.03 12.24
CA ASP A 99 -10.58 0.61 13.09
C ASP A 99 -10.43 1.28 14.46
N GLU A 100 -11.37 2.17 14.80
CA GLU A 100 -11.51 2.74 16.14
C GLU A 100 -12.72 2.14 16.85
N GLY A 101 -12.49 1.43 17.95
CA GLY A 101 -13.56 0.78 18.71
C GLY A 101 -13.38 0.91 20.21
N SER A 102 -14.47 0.68 20.95
CA SER A 102 -14.44 0.51 22.41
C SER A 102 -15.12 -0.79 22.80
N ALA A 103 -14.36 -1.69 23.42
CA ALA A 103 -14.90 -2.91 24.03
C ALA A 103 -14.53 -2.93 25.52
N GLU A 104 -15.50 -3.21 26.39
CA GLU A 104 -15.30 -3.32 27.84
C GLU A 104 -14.54 -2.12 28.48
N GLY A 105 -14.83 -0.90 28.03
CA GLY A 105 -14.21 0.32 28.54
C GLY A 105 -12.76 0.55 28.10
N LYS A 106 -12.19 -0.32 27.26
CA LYS A 106 -10.90 -0.11 26.60
C LYS A 106 -11.11 0.36 25.17
N LYS A 107 -10.56 1.54 24.83
CA LYS A 107 -10.42 1.98 23.45
C LYS A 107 -9.33 1.15 22.78
N TYR A 108 -9.60 0.61 21.59
CA TYR A 108 -8.58 0.04 20.73
C TYR A 108 -8.54 0.81 19.42
N HIS A 109 -7.33 0.97 18.89
CA HIS A 109 -7.05 1.49 17.56
C HIS A 109 -6.30 0.40 16.81
N ARG A 110 -6.94 -0.24 15.84
CA ARG A 110 -6.29 -1.21 14.97
C ARG A 110 -5.99 -0.53 13.64
N LYS A 111 -4.71 -0.36 13.33
CA LYS A 111 -4.24 0.20 12.07
C LYS A 111 -3.80 -0.94 11.16
N GLY A 112 -4.40 -1.04 9.98
CA GLY A 112 -3.95 -1.87 8.88
C GLY A 112 -3.33 -0.99 7.80
N SER A 113 -2.12 -1.33 7.35
CA SER A 113 -1.52 -0.74 6.16
C SER A 113 -0.93 -1.85 5.30
N PHE A 114 -1.29 -1.88 4.03
CA PHE A 114 -0.77 -2.79 3.04
C PHE A 114 -0.17 -1.99 1.89
N VAL A 115 1.07 -2.30 1.51
CA VAL A 115 1.68 -1.74 0.30
C VAL A 115 2.61 -2.72 -0.37
N GLU A 116 2.35 -3.00 -1.64
CA GLU A 116 3.22 -3.80 -2.50
C GLU A 116 3.33 -3.18 -3.90
N SER A 117 4.44 -3.47 -4.59
CA SER A 117 4.68 -2.98 -5.94
C SER A 117 5.36 -4.01 -6.82
N PHE A 118 4.94 -4.02 -8.08
CA PHE A 118 5.27 -5.02 -9.07
C PHE A 118 5.62 -4.35 -10.39
N THR A 119 6.72 -4.75 -11.01
CA THR A 119 7.21 -4.18 -12.27
C THR A 119 6.62 -4.89 -13.47
N LEU A 120 5.40 -4.59 -13.89
CA LEU A 120 4.68 -5.30 -14.95
C LEU A 120 5.58 -5.82 -16.11
N PRO A 121 5.35 -7.06 -16.57
CA PRO A 121 6.03 -7.58 -17.75
C PRO A 121 5.83 -6.66 -18.95
N ASN A 122 6.79 -6.67 -19.87
CA ASN A 122 6.64 -5.95 -21.12
C ASN A 122 5.42 -6.47 -21.89
N GLY A 123 4.73 -5.54 -22.56
CA GLY A 123 3.58 -5.85 -23.41
C GLY A 123 2.28 -6.08 -22.65
N VAL A 124 2.10 -5.50 -21.47
CA VAL A 124 0.76 -5.23 -20.91
C VAL A 124 0.11 -4.10 -21.71
N ARG A 125 -1.17 -4.24 -22.03
CA ARG A 125 -2.01 -3.15 -22.59
C ARG A 125 -2.54 -2.30 -21.43
N GLU A 126 -1.80 -1.26 -21.09
CA GLU A 126 -2.06 -0.43 -19.90
C GLU A 126 -3.48 0.19 -19.89
N ASP A 127 -3.96 0.64 -21.05
CA ASP A 127 -5.29 1.26 -21.20
C ASP A 127 -6.46 0.29 -20.96
N ASP A 128 -6.20 -1.02 -20.96
CA ASP A 128 -7.22 -2.07 -20.81
C ASP A 128 -7.14 -2.79 -19.46
N ILE A 129 -6.35 -2.26 -18.51
CA ILE A 129 -6.27 -2.82 -17.17
C ILE A 129 -7.61 -2.65 -16.44
N VAL A 130 -8.08 -3.73 -15.82
CA VAL A 130 -9.34 -3.73 -15.05
C VAL A 130 -9.08 -4.28 -13.66
N ALA A 131 -9.45 -3.51 -12.63
CA ALA A 131 -9.40 -3.95 -11.24
C ALA A 131 -10.81 -4.24 -10.70
N ARG A 132 -10.93 -5.26 -9.86
CA ARG A 132 -12.16 -5.65 -9.17
C ARG A 132 -11.83 -6.00 -7.73
N TYR A 133 -12.62 -5.51 -6.79
CA TYR A 133 -12.49 -5.85 -5.38
C TYR A 133 -13.77 -6.49 -4.86
N ARG A 134 -13.66 -7.68 -4.28
CA ARG A 134 -14.80 -8.43 -3.74
C ARG A 134 -14.38 -9.35 -2.61
N ASN A 135 -15.13 -9.32 -1.52
CA ASN A 135 -14.96 -10.23 -0.37
C ASN A 135 -13.53 -10.24 0.20
N GLY A 136 -12.86 -9.08 0.27
CA GLY A 136 -11.49 -9.01 0.76
C GLY A 136 -10.41 -9.34 -0.26
N ILE A 137 -10.74 -9.53 -1.55
CA ILE A 137 -9.77 -9.89 -2.59
C ILE A 137 -9.79 -8.84 -3.70
N LEU A 138 -8.63 -8.26 -3.99
CA LEU A 138 -8.38 -7.40 -5.13
C LEU A 138 -7.84 -8.25 -6.28
N GLU A 139 -8.51 -8.23 -7.42
CA GLU A 139 -8.08 -8.88 -8.66
C GLU A 139 -7.84 -7.81 -9.73
N VAL A 140 -6.66 -7.84 -10.35
CA VAL A 140 -6.25 -6.91 -11.40
C VAL A 140 -5.93 -7.70 -12.66
N ASP A 141 -6.75 -7.51 -13.70
CA ASP A 141 -6.51 -8.04 -15.03
C ASP A 141 -5.52 -7.16 -15.78
N LEU A 142 -4.47 -7.79 -16.30
CA LEU A 142 -3.39 -7.16 -17.05
C LEU A 142 -3.34 -7.78 -18.47
N PRO A 143 -4.11 -7.26 -19.44
CA PRO A 143 -4.20 -7.86 -20.76
C PRO A 143 -2.86 -7.84 -21.51
N LYS A 144 -2.53 -8.94 -22.18
CA LYS A 144 -1.34 -9.03 -23.03
C LYS A 144 -1.58 -8.32 -24.36
N SER A 145 -0.57 -7.61 -24.84
CA SER A 145 -0.48 -7.10 -26.20
C SER A 145 -0.38 -8.24 -27.21
N GLU A 146 -0.83 -7.97 -28.44
CA GLU A 146 -0.77 -8.95 -29.54
C GLU A 146 0.68 -9.37 -29.87
N GLU A 147 1.66 -8.52 -29.58
CA GLU A 147 3.08 -8.80 -29.82
C GLU A 147 3.63 -9.89 -28.87
N VAL A 148 3.09 -9.98 -27.65
CA VAL A 148 3.52 -10.93 -26.62
C VAL A 148 2.66 -12.20 -26.60
N GLN A 149 1.48 -12.15 -27.22
CA GLN A 149 0.69 -13.34 -27.52
C GLN A 149 1.37 -14.11 -28.66
N GLY A 150 2.26 -15.05 -28.29
CA GLY A 150 3.08 -15.80 -29.23
C GLY A 150 2.31 -16.32 -30.44
N LYS A 151 2.87 -16.14 -31.64
CA LYS A 151 2.27 -16.66 -32.87
C LYS A 151 2.41 -18.18 -32.92
N ARG A 152 1.32 -18.88 -33.23
CA ARG A 152 1.37 -20.31 -33.54
C ARG A 152 2.20 -20.51 -34.82
N ILE A 153 3.27 -21.28 -34.71
CA ILE A 153 4.04 -21.76 -35.86
C ILE A 153 3.49 -23.15 -36.22
N GLU A 154 2.95 -23.31 -37.41
CA GLU A 154 2.57 -24.62 -37.94
C GLU A 154 3.84 -25.39 -38.35
N VAL A 155 3.86 -26.69 -38.06
CA VAL A 155 4.93 -27.63 -38.46
C VAL A 155 4.46 -28.40 -39.68
#